data_AF-A0A9E2DE53-F1
#
_entry.id   AF-A0A9E2DE53-F1
#
_cell.length_a   1.000
_cell.length_b   1.000
_cell.length_c   1.000
_cell.angle_alpha   90.00
_cell.angle_beta   90.00
_cell.angle_gamma   90.00
#
_symmetry.space_group_name_H-M   'P 1'
#
loop_
_entity.id
_entity.type
_entity.pdbx_description
1 polymer ?
#
loop_
_entity_poly.entity_id
_entity_poly.type
_entity_poly.pdbx_seq_one_letter_code
_entity_poly.pdbx_strand_id
1 'polypeptide(L)' 'TVQQYRDASGMGRNLCIELLEYFDQKGLTRRDGNLRHPRAN' A
#
# COMPACT_ATOMS: atom_id res chain seq x y z
N THR A 1 6.58 -1.69 1.68
CA THR A 1 6.45 -2.43 0.40
C THR A 1 5.16 -3.26 0.42
N VAL A 2 4.74 -3.85 -0.71
CA VAL A 2 3.59 -4.78 -0.72
C VAL A 2 3.83 -5.98 0.19
N GLN A 3 5.05 -6.51 0.22
CA GLN A 3 5.43 -7.65 1.07
C GLN A 3 5.27 -7.33 2.56
N GLN A 4 5.82 -6.20 3.02
CA GLN A 4 5.69 -5.79 4.42
C GLN A 4 4.22 -5.60 4.83
N TYR A 5 3.40 -5.02 3.94
CA TYR A 5 1.98 -4.83 4.21
C TYR A 5 1.24 -6.18 4.30
N ARG A 6 1.53 -7.11 3.40
CA ARG A 6 1.00 -8.48 3.41
C ARG A 6 1.37 -9.22 4.70
N ASP A 7 2.63 -9.17 5.10
CA ASP A 7 3.12 -9.89 6.27
C ASP A 7 2.50 -9.32 7.56
N ALA A 8 2.24 -8.02 7.60
CA ALA A 8 1.56 -7.37 8.72
C ALA A 8 0.04 -7.60 8.74
N SER A 9 -0.61 -7.69 7.57
CA SER A 9 -2.07 -7.82 7.47
C SER A 9 -2.59 -9.25 7.43
N GLY A 10 -1.72 -10.23 7.12
CA GLY A 10 -2.10 -11.63 6.92
C GLY A 10 -2.92 -11.88 5.65
N MET A 11 -3.10 -10.88 4.78
CA MET A 11 -3.92 -10.98 3.58
C MET A 11 -3.15 -11.58 2.39
N GLY A 12 -3.89 -12.03 1.38
CA GLY A 12 -3.31 -12.45 0.11
C GLY A 12 -2.66 -11.29 -0.65
N ARG A 13 -1.56 -11.58 -1.38
CA ARG A 13 -0.78 -10.58 -2.12
C ARG A 13 -1.63 -9.74 -3.07
N ASN A 14 -2.57 -10.35 -3.80
CA ASN A 14 -3.38 -9.63 -4.78
C ASN A 14 -4.28 -8.58 -4.11
N LEU A 15 -4.96 -8.97 -3.02
CA LEU A 15 -5.77 -8.04 -2.24
C LEU A 15 -4.92 -6.90 -1.64
N CYS A 16 -3.71 -7.21 -1.16
CA CYS A 16 -2.79 -6.17 -0.69
C CYS A 16 -2.40 -5.19 -1.79
N ILE A 17 -2.20 -5.64 -3.03
CA ILE A 17 -1.88 -4.76 -4.15
C ILE A 17 -3.05 -3.83 -4.43
N GLU A 18 -4.27 -4.38 -4.58
CA GLU A 18 -5.48 -3.62 -4.86
C GLU A 18 -5.77 -2.57 -3.78
N LEU A 19 -5.67 -2.94 -2.50
CA LEU A 19 -5.87 -2.01 -1.39
C LEU A 19 -4.84 -0.87 -1.38
N LEU A 20 -3.57 -1.20 -1.60
CA LEU A 20 -2.52 -0.19 -1.61
C LEU A 20 -2.64 0.76 -2.81
N GLU A 21 -3.06 0.25 -3.98
CA GLU A 21 -3.36 1.09 -5.15
C GLU A 21 -4.60 1.96 -4.92
N TYR A 22 -5.62 1.45 -4.23
CA TYR A 22 -6.77 2.24 -3.80
C TYR A 22 -6.36 3.37 -2.84
N PHE A 23 -5.48 3.10 -1.87
CA PHE A 23 -4.96 4.15 -0.97
C PHE A 23 -4.13 5.19 -1.72
N ASP A 24 -3.35 4.76 -2.70
CA ASP A 24 -2.62 5.67 -3.59
C ASP A 24 -3.61 6.56 -4.38
N GLN A 25 -4.69 5.99 -4.93
CA GLN A 25 -5.73 6.72 -5.66
C GLN A 25 -6.51 7.70 -4.76
N LYS A 26 -6.78 7.33 -3.51
CA LYS A 26 -7.47 8.20 -2.54
C LYS A 26 -6.55 9.26 -1.92
N GLY A 27 -5.26 9.23 -2.24
CA GLY A 27 -4.29 10.19 -1.71
C GLY A 27 -3.92 9.94 -0.24
N LEU A 28 -4.19 8.76 0.30
CA LEU A 28 -3.77 8.37 1.66
C LEU A 28 -2.28 8.00 1.68
N THR A 29 -1.81 7.37 0.61
CA THR A 29 -0.40 7.05 0.39
C THR A 29 0.08 7.58 -0.95
N ARG A 30 1.40 7.68 -1.10
CA ARG A 30 2.06 7.91 -2.38
C ARG A 30 3.12 6.84 -2.59
N ARG A 31 3.10 6.21 -3.75
CA ARG A 31 4.13 5.26 -4.18
C ARG A 31 5.36 5.98 -4.71
N ASP A 32 6.53 5.54 -4.25
CA ASP A 32 7.85 5.92 -4.77
C ASP A 32 8.66 4.64 -5.01
N GLY A 33 8.67 4.20 -6.27
CA GLY A 33 9.23 2.89 -6.66
C GLY A 33 8.58 1.72 -5.90
N ASN A 34 9.37 1.07 -5.04
CA ASN A 34 8.93 -0.04 -4.18
C ASN A 34 8.48 0.39 -2.78
N LEU A 35 8.68 1.66 -2.43
CA LEU A 35 8.28 2.23 -1.15
C LEU A 35 6.94 2.96 -1.29
N ARG A 36 6.28 3.15 -0.14
CA ARG A 36 5.05 3.95 -0.02
C ARG A 36 5.16 4.83 1.19
N HIS A 37 4.74 6.09 1.02
CA HIS A 37 4.76 7.11 2.05
C HIS A 37 3.32 7.52 2.38
N PRO A 38 2.94 7.57 3.66
CA PRO A 38 1.70 8.22 4.06
C PRO A 38 1.72 9.68 3.61
N ARG A 39 0.59 10.18 3.12
CA ARG A 39 0.43 11.62 2.89
C ARG A 39 0.09 12.25 4.24
N ALA A 40 0.91 13.19 4.70
CA ALA A 40 0.54 14.06 5.80
C ALA A 40 -0.53 15.03 5.30
N ASN A 41 -1.61 15.18 6.07
CA ASN A 41 -2.55 16.29 5.91
C ASN A 41 -1.91 17.59 6.39
#